data_AF-A0A9D6DPM7-F1
#
_entry.id   AF-A0A9D6DPM7-F1
#
_cell.length_a   1.000
_cell.length_b   1.000
_cell.length_c   1.000
_cell.angle_alpha   90.00
_cell.angle_beta   90.00
_cell.angle_gamma   90.00
#
_symmetry.space_group_name_H-M   'P 1'
#
loop_
_entity.id
_entity.type
_entity.pdbx_description
1 polymer ?
#
loop_
_entity_poly.entity_id
_entity_poly.type
_entity_poly.pdbx_seq_one_letter_code
_entity_poly.pdbx_strand_id
1 'polypeptide(L)'
;MAVSVRTIYEKKKRVRLKLKLTAFAAGLLALLGAFSYLNWEKNIFEFKEVVLSGAGDRSREELLSGLPGQGNGPISFFSSVRVSHPAIAGAAIHRDYFNRILRIEITERERYGVWCADACFWFDREGLLFSPAPRAEGALVRRVRDTTGR
;
A
#
# COMPACT_ATOMS: atom_id res chain seq x y z
N MET A 1 -46.20 -49.36 38.24
CA MET A 1 -45.34 -48.20 38.54
C MET A 1 -46.03 -46.94 38.04
N ALA A 2 -46.64 -46.14 38.93
CA ALA A 2 -47.37 -44.94 38.54
C ALA A 2 -46.41 -43.74 38.47
N VAL A 3 -46.10 -43.27 37.26
CA VAL A 3 -45.32 -42.05 37.07
C VAL A 3 -46.19 -40.85 37.45
N SER A 4 -45.82 -40.16 38.53
CA SER A 4 -46.54 -39.00 39.04
C SER A 4 -46.59 -37.87 38.01
N VAL A 5 -47.78 -37.35 37.72
CA VAL A 5 -48.02 -36.23 36.78
C VAL A 5 -47.13 -35.01 37.07
N ARG A 6 -46.78 -34.78 38.35
CA ARG A 6 -45.85 -33.72 38.78
C ARG A 6 -44.43 -33.91 38.21
N THR A 7 -43.94 -35.14 38.13
CA THR A 7 -42.61 -35.44 37.58
C THR A 7 -42.53 -35.21 36.08
N ILE A 8 -43.62 -35.47 35.35
CA ILE A 8 -43.74 -35.19 33.91
C ILE A 8 -43.75 -33.68 33.66
N TYR A 9 -44.49 -32.92 34.48
CA TYR A 9 -44.58 -31.47 34.39
C TYR A 9 -43.23 -30.77 34.62
N GLU A 10 -42.51 -31.16 35.68
CA GLU A 10 -41.17 -30.64 36.02
C GLU A 10 -40.12 -30.98 34.95
N LYS A 11 -40.18 -32.18 34.35
CA LYS A 11 -39.30 -32.58 33.24
C LYS A 11 -39.56 -31.72 31.99
N LYS A 12 -40.83 -31.47 31.65
CA LYS A 12 -41.24 -30.62 30.52
C LYS A 12 -40.82 -29.16 30.72
N LYS A 13 -40.91 -28.64 31.96
CA LYS A 13 -40.46 -27.30 32.34
C LYS A 13 -38.95 -27.12 32.19
N ARG A 14 -38.14 -28.08 32.66
CA ARG A 14 -36.68 -28.08 32.50
C ARG A 14 -36.24 -28.15 31.04
N VAL A 15 -36.91 -28.96 30.21
CA VAL A 15 -36.63 -29.03 28.76
C VAL A 15 -36.94 -27.70 28.08
N ARG A 16 -38.08 -27.06 28.37
CA ARG A 16 -38.41 -25.73 27.84
C ARG A 16 -37.41 -24.66 28.28
N LEU A 17 -36.94 -24.71 29.52
CA LEU A 17 -35.93 -23.77 30.02
C LEU A 17 -34.59 -23.94 29.31
N LYS A 18 -34.12 -25.18 29.13
CA LYS A 18 -32.88 -25.48 28.37
C LYS A 18 -33.00 -25.03 26.92
N LEU A 19 -34.14 -25.27 26.28
CA LEU A 19 -34.39 -24.85 24.89
C LEU A 19 -34.35 -23.31 24.74
N LYS A 20 -34.92 -22.58 25.71
CA LYS A 20 -34.85 -21.11 25.74
C LYS A 20 -33.42 -20.61 25.93
N LEU A 21 -32.64 -21.24 26.82
CA LEU A 21 -31.23 -20.90 27.05
C LEU A 21 -30.36 -21.17 25.82
N THR A 22 -30.53 -22.31 25.15
CA THR A 22 -29.78 -22.62 23.92
C THR A 22 -30.16 -21.69 22.77
N ALA A 23 -31.45 -21.35 22.63
CA ALA A 23 -31.89 -20.39 21.63
C ALA A 23 -31.32 -18.98 21.90
N PHE A 24 -31.27 -18.57 23.17
CA PHE A 24 -30.65 -17.30 23.56
C PHE A 24 -29.14 -17.27 23.29
N ALA A 25 -28.42 -18.34 23.65
CA ALA A 25 -26.98 -18.45 23.39
C ALA A 25 -26.67 -18.45 21.88
N ALA A 26 -27.47 -19.16 21.07
CA ALA A 26 -27.34 -19.14 19.62
C ALA A 26 -27.62 -17.74 19.04
N GLY A 27 -28.62 -17.02 19.58
CA GLY A 27 -28.88 -15.63 19.23
C GLY A 27 -27.71 -14.69 19.55
N LEU A 28 -27.09 -14.86 20.72
CA LEU A 28 -25.90 -14.10 21.12
C LEU A 28 -24.69 -14.36 20.19
N LEU A 29 -24.45 -15.62 19.81
CA LEU A 29 -23.41 -15.98 18.85
C LEU A 29 -23.68 -15.39 17.45
N ALA A 30 -24.94 -15.41 17.00
CA ALA A 30 -25.32 -14.78 15.74
C ALA A 30 -25.12 -13.27 15.77
N LEU A 31 -25.43 -12.61 16.89
CA LEU A 31 -25.18 -11.18 17.08
C LEU A 31 -23.69 -10.85 17.12
N LEU A 32 -22.88 -11.66 17.82
CA LEU A 32 -21.42 -11.49 17.83
C LEU A 32 -20.82 -11.73 16.44
N GLY A 33 -21.31 -12.73 15.71
CA GLY A 33 -20.92 -12.99 14.32
C GLY A 33 -21.28 -11.82 13.40
N ALA A 34 -22.51 -11.29 13.50
CA ALA A 34 -22.95 -10.13 12.75
C ALA A 34 -22.15 -8.86 13.11
N PHE A 35 -21.89 -8.62 14.40
CA PHE A 35 -21.08 -7.49 14.86
C PHE A 35 -19.63 -7.58 14.38
N SER A 36 -19.05 -8.78 14.40
CA SER A 36 -17.71 -9.05 13.87
C SER A 36 -17.67 -8.88 12.36
N TYR A 37 -18.68 -9.38 11.64
CA TYR A 37 -18.82 -9.21 10.18
C TYR A 37 -18.90 -7.73 9.78
N LEU A 38 -19.66 -6.92 10.53
CA LEU A 38 -19.80 -5.48 10.29
C LEU A 38 -18.52 -4.67 10.62
N ASN A 39 -17.64 -5.17 11.48
CA ASN A 39 -16.40 -4.48 11.87
C ASN A 39 -15.14 -5.00 11.15
N TRP A 40 -15.17 -6.19 10.58
CA TRP A 40 -14.04 -6.82 9.91
C TRP A 40 -13.56 -6.05 8.67
N GLU A 41 -14.48 -5.43 7.93
CA GLU A 41 -14.14 -4.72 6.69
C GLU A 41 -13.38 -3.41 6.89
N LYS A 42 -13.37 -2.81 8.08
CA LYS A 42 -13.14 -1.37 8.16
C LYS A 42 -11.69 -0.90 8.32
N ASN A 43 -10.68 -1.74 8.62
CA ASN A 43 -9.30 -1.22 8.80
C ASN A 43 -8.15 -2.26 9.03
N ILE A 44 -8.38 -3.56 8.84
CA ILE A 44 -7.40 -4.58 9.28
C ILE A 44 -6.29 -4.82 8.25
N PHE A 45 -6.62 -4.74 6.96
CA PHE A 45 -5.70 -5.06 5.85
C PHE A 45 -5.23 -3.81 5.11
N GLU A 46 -5.09 -2.72 5.84
CA GLU A 46 -4.65 -1.43 5.31
C GLU A 46 -3.33 -1.04 5.98
N PHE A 47 -2.39 -0.55 5.17
CA PHE A 47 -1.20 0.08 5.70
C PHE A 47 -1.59 1.42 6.35
N LYS A 48 -1.17 1.59 7.60
CA LYS A 48 -1.39 2.82 8.38
C LYS A 48 -0.42 3.93 8.00
N GLU A 49 0.78 3.54 7.62
CA GLU A 49 1.89 4.46 7.37
C GLU A 49 2.65 4.03 6.12
N VAL A 50 3.02 5.02 5.30
CA VAL A 50 3.90 4.84 4.14
C VAL A 50 5.17 5.63 4.40
N VAL A 51 6.28 4.92 4.53
CA VAL A 51 7.59 5.53 4.77
C VAL A 51 8.37 5.51 3.46
N LEU A 52 8.75 6.70 2.99
CA LEU A 52 9.59 6.89 1.81
C LEU A 52 11.00 7.27 2.24
N SER A 53 11.98 6.53 1.73
CA SER A 53 13.39 6.79 1.97
C SER A 53 14.12 6.93 0.63
N GLY A 54 15.08 7.85 0.56
CA GLY A 54 15.95 8.03 -0.62
C GLY A 54 15.39 8.87 -1.77
N ALA A 55 14.16 9.37 -1.68
CA ALA A 55 13.60 10.33 -2.63
C ALA A 55 13.89 11.78 -2.24
N GLY A 56 14.31 12.61 -3.19
CA GLY A 56 14.42 14.06 -3.06
C GLY A 56 13.04 14.72 -2.95
N ASP A 57 13.00 15.92 -2.39
CA ASP A 57 11.74 16.58 -1.96
C ASP A 57 10.70 16.70 -3.08
N ARG A 58 11.12 17.13 -4.29
CA ARG A 58 10.21 17.24 -5.45
C ARG A 58 9.71 15.89 -5.95
N SER A 59 10.58 14.88 -5.97
CA SER A 59 10.22 13.53 -6.43
C SER A 59 9.29 12.87 -5.42
N ARG A 60 9.45 13.15 -4.13
CA ARG A 60 8.61 12.59 -3.07
C ARG A 60 7.14 12.93 -3.24
N GLU A 61 6.81 14.19 -3.55
CA GLU A 61 5.43 14.66 -3.70
C GLU A 61 4.75 14.03 -4.92
N GLU A 62 5.43 14.01 -6.05
CA GLU A 62 4.93 13.42 -7.29
C GLU A 62 4.75 11.90 -7.15
N LEU A 63 5.69 11.22 -6.47
CA LEU A 63 5.61 9.79 -6.22
C LEU A 63 4.50 9.43 -5.24
N LEU A 64 4.32 10.21 -4.18
CA LEU A 64 3.21 10.03 -3.24
C LEU A 64 1.87 10.14 -3.98
N SER A 65 1.69 11.18 -4.80
CA SER A 65 0.44 11.37 -5.55
C SER A 65 0.15 10.27 -6.58
N GLY A 66 1.18 9.58 -7.09
CA GLY A 66 1.06 8.51 -8.08
C GLY A 66 0.86 7.10 -7.52
N LEU A 67 0.95 6.89 -6.20
CA LEU A 67 0.80 5.56 -5.61
C LEU A 67 -0.67 5.09 -5.63
N PRO A 68 -0.95 3.85 -6.06
CA PRO A 68 -2.31 3.31 -6.02
C PRO A 68 -2.84 3.28 -4.59
N GLY A 69 -3.99 3.93 -4.37
CA GLY A 69 -4.59 4.16 -3.06
C GLY A 69 -4.59 5.64 -2.68
N GLN A 70 -3.54 6.39 -2.96
CA GLN A 70 -3.45 7.80 -2.56
C GLN A 70 -4.10 8.80 -3.54
N GLY A 71 -4.99 8.30 -4.40
CA GLY A 71 -5.92 9.14 -5.14
C GLY A 71 -7.12 9.59 -4.30
N ASN A 72 -7.48 8.85 -3.23
CA ASN A 72 -8.55 9.20 -2.26
C ASN A 72 -8.73 8.20 -1.08
N GLY A 73 -7.79 7.26 -0.79
CA GLY A 73 -8.02 6.24 0.25
C GLY A 73 -6.80 5.47 0.78
N PRO A 74 -7.00 4.55 1.74
CA PRO A 74 -5.94 3.74 2.33
C PRO A 74 -5.40 2.68 1.36
N ILE A 75 -4.11 2.34 1.49
CA ILE A 75 -3.45 1.31 0.66
C ILE A 75 -3.69 -0.06 1.28
N SER A 76 -4.38 -0.94 0.55
CA SER A 76 -4.61 -2.33 0.99
C SER A 76 -3.33 -3.18 0.88
N PHE A 77 -3.19 -4.16 1.77
CA PHE A 77 -2.14 -5.18 1.74
C PHE A 77 -2.02 -5.93 0.43
N PHE A 78 -3.14 -6.10 -0.28
CA PHE A 78 -3.23 -6.86 -1.53
C PHE A 78 -3.00 -5.99 -2.77
N SER A 79 -2.72 -4.71 -2.59
CA SER A 79 -2.48 -3.79 -3.70
C SER A 79 -1.12 -4.05 -4.38
N SER A 80 -1.14 -4.03 -5.71
CA SER A 80 0.07 -4.05 -6.52
C SER A 80 0.66 -2.64 -6.60
N VAL A 81 1.52 -2.31 -5.65
CA VAL A 81 2.28 -1.05 -5.67
C VAL A 81 3.38 -1.16 -6.73
N ARG A 82 3.36 -0.23 -7.70
CA ARG A 82 4.41 -0.08 -8.71
C ARG A 82 4.85 1.37 -8.71
N VAL A 83 6.15 1.59 -8.70
CA VAL A 83 6.75 2.92 -8.81
C VAL A 83 7.36 3.02 -10.19
N SER A 84 6.87 3.95 -11.01
CA SER A 84 7.36 4.17 -12.37
C SER A 84 7.60 5.66 -12.58
N HIS A 85 8.86 6.07 -12.59
CA HIS A 85 9.23 7.45 -12.86
C HIS A 85 10.61 7.49 -13.54
N PRO A 86 10.82 8.29 -14.62
CA PRO A 86 12.07 8.29 -15.37
C PRO A 86 13.30 8.60 -14.53
N ALA A 87 13.20 9.53 -13.57
CA ALA A 87 14.30 9.92 -12.69
C ALA A 87 14.70 8.88 -11.64
N ILE A 88 14.00 7.74 -11.56
CA ILE A 88 14.27 6.68 -10.59
C ILE A 88 15.01 5.53 -11.26
N ALA A 89 16.15 5.14 -10.68
CA ALA A 89 16.94 4.01 -11.12
C ALA A 89 16.28 2.69 -10.68
N GLY A 90 15.77 2.66 -9.46
CA GLY A 90 15.06 1.53 -8.89
C GLY A 90 14.27 1.88 -7.65
N ALA A 91 13.36 0.98 -7.28
CA ALA A 91 12.59 1.08 -6.05
C ALA A 91 12.48 -0.30 -5.38
N ALA A 92 12.79 -0.36 -4.10
CA ALA A 92 12.58 -1.54 -3.27
C ALA A 92 11.35 -1.32 -2.37
N ILE A 93 10.42 -2.27 -2.39
CA ILE A 93 9.15 -2.17 -1.67
C ILE A 93 9.13 -3.24 -0.59
N HIS A 94 9.14 -2.82 0.67
CA HIS A 94 9.06 -3.69 1.84
C HIS A 94 7.71 -3.52 2.54
N ARG A 95 7.04 -4.65 2.79
CA ARG A 95 5.72 -4.68 3.43
C ARG A 95 5.84 -5.25 4.83
N ASP A 96 5.62 -4.42 5.84
CA ASP A 96 5.50 -4.84 7.23
C ASP A 96 4.01 -4.96 7.58
N TYR A 97 3.46 -6.15 7.38
CA TYR A 97 2.05 -6.43 7.63
C TYR A 97 1.67 -6.37 9.11
N PHE A 98 2.61 -6.65 10.01
CA PHE A 98 2.36 -6.66 11.45
C PHE A 98 2.24 -5.23 11.99
N ASN A 99 3.21 -4.39 11.66
CA ASN A 99 3.19 -2.97 12.05
C ASN A 99 2.31 -2.11 11.15
N ARG A 100 1.82 -2.67 10.03
CA ARG A 100 1.04 -1.97 8.99
C ARG A 100 1.80 -0.81 8.38
N ILE A 101 3.08 -1.03 8.10
CA ILE A 101 3.97 -0.02 7.50
C ILE A 101 4.38 -0.49 6.10
N LEU A 102 4.16 0.35 5.10
CA LEU A 102 4.69 0.18 3.75
C LEU A 102 5.97 1.01 3.61
N ARG A 103 7.13 0.37 3.52
CA ARG A 103 8.41 1.06 3.30
C ARG A 103 8.76 0.99 1.82
N ILE A 104 8.97 2.15 1.21
CA ILE A 104 9.37 2.28 -0.18
C ILE A 104 10.72 3.00 -0.19
N GLU A 105 11.76 2.25 -0.56
CA GLU A 105 13.12 2.74 -0.69
C GLU A 105 13.37 3.06 -2.16
N ILE A 106 13.63 4.34 -2.45
CA ILE A 106 13.81 4.85 -3.80
C ILE A 106 15.29 5.11 -4.03
N THR A 107 15.79 4.64 -5.17
CA THR A 107 17.13 4.95 -5.66
C THR A 107 17.00 5.88 -6.86
N GLU A 108 17.40 7.13 -6.69
CA GLU A 108 17.41 8.12 -7.79
C GLU A 108 18.52 7.83 -8.80
N ARG A 109 18.29 8.22 -10.07
CA ARG A 109 19.32 8.13 -11.12
C ARG A 109 20.40 9.18 -10.90
N GLU A 110 21.66 8.74 -10.98
CA GLU A 110 22.81 9.63 -10.97
C GLU A 110 22.85 10.47 -12.25
N ARG A 111 23.03 11.78 -12.12
CA ARG A 111 23.26 12.68 -13.27
C ARG A 111 24.71 12.50 -13.74
N TYR A 112 24.90 11.76 -14.82
CA TYR A 112 26.23 11.51 -15.37
C TYR A 112 26.68 12.61 -16.33
N GLY A 113 25.78 13.07 -17.21
CA GLY A 113 26.08 14.13 -18.16
C GLY A 113 24.84 14.79 -18.74
N VAL A 114 25.06 15.81 -19.57
CA VAL A 114 24.01 16.51 -20.30
C VAL A 114 24.10 16.16 -21.79
N TRP A 115 23.00 15.67 -22.35
CA TRP A 115 22.84 15.48 -23.78
C TRP A 115 21.98 16.60 -24.33
N CYS A 116 22.49 17.33 -25.33
CA CYS A 116 21.79 18.46 -25.94
C CYS A 116 21.65 18.25 -27.45
N ALA A 117 20.41 18.30 -27.95
CA ALA A 117 20.09 18.51 -29.36
C ALA A 117 19.37 19.86 -29.48
N ASP A 118 18.05 19.87 -29.67
CA ASP A 118 17.22 21.09 -29.57
C ASP A 118 16.96 21.48 -28.11
N ALA A 119 16.70 20.47 -27.28
CA ALA A 119 16.56 20.55 -25.82
C ALA A 119 17.67 19.73 -25.13
N CYS A 120 17.93 20.07 -23.87
CA CYS A 120 18.97 19.42 -23.07
C CYS A 120 18.34 18.55 -21.98
N PHE A 121 18.89 17.35 -21.82
CA PHE A 121 18.46 16.38 -20.82
C PHE A 121 19.65 15.83 -20.06
N TRP A 122 19.45 15.53 -18.78
CA TRP A 122 20.36 14.71 -18.00
C TRP A 122 20.23 13.25 -18.44
N PHE A 123 21.37 12.59 -18.50
CA PHE A 123 21.45 11.15 -18.73
C PHE A 123 22.29 10.46 -17.66
N ASP A 124 22.02 9.18 -17.46
CA ASP A 124 22.72 8.32 -16.49
C ASP A 124 23.90 7.57 -17.13
N ARG A 125 24.54 6.65 -16.39
CA ARG A 125 25.68 5.88 -16.90
C ARG A 125 25.28 4.88 -17.98
N GLU A 126 24.01 4.49 -17.99
CA GLU A 126 23.39 3.58 -18.93
C GLU A 126 22.97 4.29 -20.24
N GLY A 127 23.06 5.62 -20.29
CA GLY A 127 22.72 6.44 -21.46
C GLY A 127 21.24 6.81 -21.57
N LEU A 128 20.45 6.60 -20.52
CA LEU A 128 19.02 6.93 -20.49
C LEU A 128 18.80 8.42 -20.19
N LEU A 129 18.07 9.12 -21.07
CA LEU A 129 17.63 10.50 -20.83
C LEU A 129 16.45 10.50 -19.85
N PHE A 130 16.55 11.19 -18.71
CA PHE A 130 15.53 11.08 -17.65
C PHE A 130 14.99 12.39 -17.06
N SER A 131 15.68 13.51 -17.22
CA SER A 131 15.19 14.80 -16.69
C SER A 131 15.71 15.99 -17.52
N PRO A 132 15.00 17.12 -17.57
CA PRO A 132 15.47 18.30 -18.28
C PRO A 132 16.73 18.87 -17.61
N ALA A 133 17.66 19.33 -18.44
CA ALA A 133 18.91 19.92 -18.02
C ALA A 133 19.06 21.34 -18.57
N PRO A 134 19.77 22.24 -17.87
CA PRO A 134 20.20 23.50 -18.46
C PRO A 134 21.22 23.23 -19.58
N ARG A 135 21.35 24.19 -20.51
CA ARG A 135 22.48 24.17 -21.45
C ARG A 135 23.77 24.32 -20.66
N ALA A 136 24.66 23.35 -20.82
CA ALA A 136 25.95 23.37 -20.16
C ALA A 136 26.86 24.38 -20.90
N GLU A 137 27.13 25.51 -20.26
CA GLU A 137 27.93 26.62 -20.78
C GLU A 137 29.08 26.95 -19.81
N GLY A 138 30.22 27.42 -20.33
CA GLY A 138 31.37 27.84 -19.54
C GLY A 138 32.70 27.20 -19.96
N ALA A 139 33.81 27.85 -19.61
CA ALA A 139 35.15 27.44 -20.02
C ALA A 139 35.65 26.15 -19.34
N LEU A 140 35.11 25.83 -18.16
CA LEU A 140 35.49 24.64 -17.37
C LEU A 140 34.64 23.41 -17.70
N VAL A 141 33.63 23.55 -18.56
CA VAL A 141 32.73 22.46 -18.95
C VAL A 141 33.22 21.88 -20.26
N ARG A 142 33.68 20.62 -20.21
CA ARG A 142 34.09 19.90 -21.42
C ARG A 142 32.86 19.61 -22.29
N ARG A 143 32.77 20.30 -23.42
CA ARG A 143 31.74 20.08 -24.43
C ARG A 143 32.28 19.25 -25.58
N VAL A 144 31.66 18.10 -25.83
CA VAL A 144 31.90 17.30 -27.03
C VAL A 144 30.84 17.69 -28.05
N ARG A 145 31.25 18.06 -29.26
CA ARG A 145 30.36 18.28 -30.39
C ARG A 145 30.60 17.18 -31.40
N ASP A 146 29.57 16.40 -31.67
CA ASP A 146 29.61 15.46 -32.77
C ASP A 146 29.24 16.18 -34.06
N THR A 147 30.16 16.19 -35.02
CA THR A 147 29.97 16.76 -36.36
C THR A 147 29.78 15.69 -37.42
N THR A 148 29.76 14.41 -37.03
CA THR A 148 29.78 13.27 -37.96
C THR A 148 28.39 12.83 -38.43
N GLY A 149 27.32 13.21 -37.72
CA GLY A 149 25.92 13.08 -38.18
C GLY A 149 25.47 11.66 -38.51
N ARG A 150 26.12 10.64 -37.93
CA ARG A 150 25.77 9.22 -38.09
C ARG A 150 25.05 8.67 -36.87
#